data_AF-A0A940TJF2-F1
#
_entry.id   AF-A0A940TJF2-F1
#
_cell.length_a   1.000
_cell.length_b   1.000
_cell.length_c   1.000
_cell.angle_alpha   90.00
_cell.angle_beta   90.00
_cell.angle_gamma   90.00
#
_symmetry.space_group_name_H-M   'P 1'
#
loop_
_entity.id
_entity.type
_entity.pdbx_description
1 polymer ?
#
loop_
_entity_poly.entity_id
_entity_poly.type
_entity_poly.pdbx_seq_one_letter_code
_entity_poly.pdbx_strand_id
1 'polypeptide(L)'
;MRQEAFLMKRAQIQIDEEVYELLRNRAFKEKKSIAGVIREIVKKDISQSDRHRSSSIKDFAFIGAGRSKQGPLKPVSERHDEALEEVFNK
;
A
#
# COMPACT_ATOMS: atom_id res chain seq x y z
N MET A 1 8.16 19.42 33.57
CA MET A 1 7.52 18.61 32.51
C MET A 1 7.00 19.54 31.42
N ARG A 2 7.59 19.53 30.22
CA ARG A 2 6.92 20.14 29.05
C ARG A 2 5.92 19.13 28.53
N GLN A 3 4.63 19.46 28.56
CA GLN A 3 3.67 18.76 27.73
C GLN A 3 4.06 19.04 26.28
N GLU A 4 4.54 18.03 25.56
CA GLU A 4 4.53 18.06 24.10
C GLU A 4 3.05 18.01 23.68
N ALA A 5 2.41 19.17 23.65
CA ALA A 5 1.13 19.32 22.98
C ALA A 5 1.31 18.81 21.55
N PHE A 6 0.54 17.78 21.18
CA PHE A 6 0.53 17.13 19.88
C PHE A 6 0.78 18.15 18.76
N LEU A 7 2.00 18.18 18.21
CA LEU A 7 2.49 19.30 17.42
C LEU A 7 1.79 19.31 16.05
N MET A 8 0.64 19.99 15.97
CA MET A 8 -0.08 20.18 14.71
C MET A 8 0.76 21.05 13.78
N LYS A 9 1.23 20.48 12.66
CA LYS A 9 1.89 21.22 11.60
C LYS A 9 0.84 21.78 10.65
N ARG A 10 0.99 23.07 10.27
CA ARG A 10 0.14 23.71 9.26
C ARG A 10 0.77 23.50 7.90
N ALA A 11 -0.03 23.08 6.93
CA ALA A 11 0.36 22.98 5.53
C ALA A 11 -0.61 23.82 4.70
N GLN A 12 -0.07 24.51 3.69
CA GLN A 12 -0.85 25.17 2.66
C GLN A 12 -0.81 24.28 1.42
N ILE A 13 -1.98 23.97 0.88
CA ILE A 13 -2.14 23.13 -0.32
C ILE A 13 -3.01 23.88 -1.32
N GLN A 14 -2.73 23.66 -2.60
CA GLN A 14 -3.59 24.11 -3.68
C GLN A 14 -4.46 22.94 -4.11
N ILE A 15 -5.76 23.18 -4.25
CA ILE A 15 -6.76 22.22 -4.70
C ILE A 15 -7.69 22.91 -5.68
N ASP A 16 -8.27 22.15 -6.59
CA ASP A 16 -9.24 22.68 -7.54
C ASP A 16 -10.55 23.05 -6.84
N GLU A 17 -11.28 24.00 -7.42
CA GLU A 17 -12.55 24.52 -6.87
C GLU A 17 -13.58 23.40 -6.68
N GLU A 18 -13.67 22.48 -7.65
CA GLU A 18 -14.55 21.31 -7.57
C GLU A 18 -14.25 20.47 -6.32
N VAL A 19 -12.97 20.24 -6.03
CA VAL A 19 -12.54 19.47 -4.86
C VAL A 19 -12.84 20.24 -3.57
N TYR A 20 -12.63 21.56 -3.57
CA TYR A 20 -12.96 22.41 -2.43
C TYR A 20 -14.45 22.33 -2.08
N GLU A 21 -15.34 22.46 -3.08
CA GLU A 21 -16.79 22.37 -2.87
C GLU A 21 -17.23 20.98 -2.38
N LEU A 22 -16.61 19.90 -2.88
CA LEU A 22 -16.85 18.55 -2.36
C LEU A 22 -16.46 18.44 -0.88
N LEU A 23 -15.29 18.97 -0.50
CA LEU A 23 -14.82 18.98 0.88
C LEU A 23 -15.73 19.81 1.79
N ARG A 24 -16.18 20.98 1.31
CA ARG A 24 -17.07 21.89 2.03
C ARG A 24 -18.43 21.24 2.29
N ASN A 25 -19.05 20.65 1.27
CA ASN A 25 -20.31 19.95 1.39
C ASN A 25 -20.23 18.77 2.36
N ARG A 26 -19.13 18.02 2.31
CA ARG A 26 -18.89 16.91 3.23
C ARG A 26 -18.69 17.39 4.67
N ALA A 27 -17.91 18.44 4.87
CA ALA A 27 -17.70 19.04 6.19
C ALA A 27 -19.02 19.51 6.82
N PHE A 28 -19.89 20.14 6.02
CA PHE A 28 -21.22 20.56 6.46
C PHE A 28 -22.10 19.36 6.85
N LYS A 29 -22.17 18.33 6.01
CA LYS A 29 -22.95 17.11 6.28
C LYS A 29 -22.49 16.39 7.54
N GLU A 30 -21.17 16.31 7.76
CA GLU A 30 -20.57 15.62 8.90
C GLU A 30 -20.45 16.50 10.17
N LYS A 31 -20.87 17.78 10.11
CA LYS A 31 -20.70 18.77 11.20
C LYS A 31 -19.25 18.87 11.70
N LYS A 32 -18.29 18.75 10.78
CA LYS A 32 -16.84 18.82 11.07
C LYS A 32 -16.23 20.03 10.39
N SER A 33 -15.05 20.43 10.86
CA SER A 33 -14.23 21.38 10.09
C SER A 33 -13.70 20.74 8.81
N ILE A 34 -13.54 21.54 7.75
CA ILE A 34 -12.90 21.09 6.49
C ILE A 34 -11.52 20.47 6.78
N ALA A 35 -10.72 21.10 7.64
CA ALA A 35 -9.43 20.56 8.04
C ALA A 35 -9.54 19.20 8.76
N GLY A 36 -10.62 18.97 9.51
CA GLY A 36 -10.91 17.66 10.12
C GLY A 36 -11.20 16.59 9.08
N VAL A 37 -12.05 16.91 8.09
CA VAL A 37 -12.36 16.01 6.98
C VAL A 37 -11.10 15.69 6.17
N ILE A 38 -10.28 16.69 5.83
CA ILE A 38 -9.01 16.49 5.13
C ILE A 38 -8.10 15.54 5.92
N ARG A 39 -7.92 15.78 7.23
CA ARG A 39 -7.10 14.90 8.07
C ARG A 39 -7.61 13.47 8.10
N GLU A 40 -8.93 13.25 8.15
CA GLU A 40 -9.49 11.90 8.12
C GLU A 40 -9.27 11.20 6.79
N ILE A 41 -9.46 11.90 5.67
CA ILE A 41 -9.23 11.37 4.33
C ILE A 41 -7.75 11.00 4.17
N VAL A 42 -6.85 11.95 4.45
CA VAL A 42 -5.40 11.74 4.36
C VAL A 42 -4.93 10.63 5.29
N LYS A 43 -5.42 10.60 6.54
CA LYS A 43 -5.09 9.53 7.48
C LYS A 43 -5.57 8.18 6.96
N LYS A 44 -6.80 8.07 6.45
CA LYS A 44 -7.34 6.82 5.92
C LYS A 44 -6.51 6.31 4.75
N ASP A 45 -6.15 7.20 3.83
CA ASP A 45 -5.39 6.84 2.62
C ASP A 45 -3.96 6.40 2.96
N ILE A 46 -3.24 7.20 3.76
CA ILE A 46 -1.87 6.89 4.19
C ILE A 46 -1.85 5.66 5.11
N SER A 47 -2.84 5.47 5.99
CA SER A 47 -2.87 4.30 6.88
C SER A 47 -3.27 3.00 6.16
N GLN A 48 -3.74 3.09 4.92
CA GLN A 48 -4.11 1.91 4.13
C GLN A 48 -2.92 1.31 3.36
N SER A 49 -1.74 1.93 3.39
CA SER A 49 -0.55 1.43 2.69
C SER A 49 -0.02 0.08 3.19
N ASP A 50 -0.42 -0.38 4.38
CA ASP A 50 -0.01 -1.69 4.95
C ASP A 50 -1.10 -2.76 4.91
N ARG A 51 -2.25 -2.51 4.27
CA ARG A 51 -3.10 -3.63 3.87
C ARG A 51 -2.46 -4.25 2.64
N HIS A 52 -1.47 -5.11 2.93
CA HIS A 52 -0.97 -6.17 2.10
C HIS A 52 -2.09 -6.60 1.17
N ARG A 53 -2.10 -6.04 -0.05
CA ARG A 53 -2.98 -6.54 -1.09
C ARG A 53 -2.50 -7.96 -1.23
N SER A 54 -3.29 -8.91 -0.73
CA SER A 54 -3.09 -10.33 -1.00
C SER A 54 -3.26 -10.42 -2.51
N SER A 55 -2.18 -10.14 -3.23
CA SER A 55 -2.13 -10.18 -4.67
C SER A 55 -2.34 -11.63 -5.01
N SER A 56 -3.59 -11.96 -5.35
CA SER A 56 -3.97 -13.31 -5.66
C SER A 56 -3.36 -13.63 -7.01
N ILE A 57 -2.98 -14.88 -7.25
CA ILE A 57 -2.51 -15.33 -8.57
C ILE A 57 -3.51 -14.95 -9.69
N LYS A 58 -4.80 -14.81 -9.35
CA LYS A 58 -5.86 -14.33 -10.26
C LYS A 58 -5.67 -12.90 -10.76
N ASP A 59 -4.97 -12.05 -10.01
CA ASP A 59 -4.70 -10.66 -10.36
C ASP A 59 -3.58 -10.53 -11.42
N PHE A 60 -2.83 -11.62 -11.66
CA PHE A 60 -1.74 -11.68 -12.63
C PHE A 60 -2.09 -12.66 -13.76
N ALA A 61 -3.08 -12.33 -14.57
CA ALA A 61 -3.50 -13.15 -15.72
C ALA A 61 -2.38 -13.38 -16.77
N PHE A 62 -1.30 -12.62 -16.71
CA PHE A 62 -0.13 -12.72 -17.59
C PHE A 62 1.03 -13.57 -17.02
N ILE A 63 1.01 -13.87 -15.71
CA ILE A 63 2.10 -14.60 -15.04
C ILE A 63 1.63 -16.03 -14.76
N GLY A 64 2.24 -17.01 -15.42
CA GLY A 64 2.02 -18.42 -15.11
C GLY A 64 2.59 -18.77 -13.74
N ALA A 65 1.73 -19.09 -12.77
CA ALA A 65 2.15 -19.59 -11.47
C ALA A 65 2.27 -21.13 -11.51
N GLY A 66 3.50 -21.63 -11.63
CA GLY A 66 3.82 -23.05 -11.54
C GLY A 66 4.53 -23.38 -10.22
N ARG A 67 4.25 -24.54 -9.63
CA ARG A 67 5.09 -25.08 -8.54
C ARG A 67 6.25 -25.84 -9.18
N SER A 68 7.49 -25.40 -8.95
CA SER A 68 8.66 -26.19 -9.33
C SER A 68 8.75 -27.43 -8.44
N LYS A 69 9.10 -28.59 -9.03
CA LYS A 69 9.43 -29.79 -8.26
C LYS A 69 10.73 -29.49 -7.53
N GLN A 70 10.62 -29.24 -6.22
CA GLN A 70 11.74 -28.89 -5.38
C GLN A 70 12.58 -30.15 -5.10
N GLY A 71 13.80 -30.20 -5.63
CA GLY A 71 14.78 -31.26 -5.43
C GLY A 71 15.58 -31.14 -4.13
N PRO A 72 16.76 -31.76 -4.03
CA PRO A 72 17.65 -31.71 -2.85
C PRO A 72 18.12 -30.28 -2.50
N LEU A 73 18.18 -29.39 -3.49
CA LEU A 73 18.64 -28.00 -3.37
C LEU A 73 17.49 -27.01 -3.16
N LYS A 74 16.73 -27.18 -2.06
CA LYS A 74 15.71 -26.18 -1.69
C LYS A 74 16.34 -24.99 -0.95
N PRO A 75 15.87 -23.75 -1.20
CA PRO A 75 14.91 -23.38 -2.22
C PRO A 75 15.59 -23.20 -3.59
N VAL A 76 15.05 -23.85 -4.64
CA VAL A 76 15.55 -23.70 -6.03
C VAL A 76 15.54 -22.23 -6.46
N SER A 77 14.70 -21.40 -5.85
CA SER A 77 14.63 -19.97 -6.13
C SER A 77 15.87 -19.17 -5.72
N GLU A 78 16.64 -19.66 -4.74
CA GLU A 78 17.87 -19.01 -4.30
C GLU A 78 19.11 -19.65 -4.92
N ARG A 79 18.97 -20.91 -5.36
CA ARG A 79 20.06 -21.74 -5.87
C ARG A 79 19.78 -22.19 -7.30
N HIS A 80 19.25 -21.25 -8.10
CA HIS A 80 18.77 -21.51 -9.46
C HIS A 80 19.84 -22.13 -10.35
N ASP A 81 21.06 -21.61 -10.29
CA ASP A 81 22.16 -22.05 -11.16
C ASP A 81 22.62 -23.47 -10.81
N GLU A 82 22.73 -23.78 -9.51
CA GLU A 82 23.17 -25.09 -9.01
C GLU A 82 22.11 -26.18 -9.24
N ALA A 83 20.82 -25.83 -9.09
CA ALA A 83 19.73 -26.74 -9.38
C ALA A 83 19.60 -27.05 -10.89
N LEU A 84 20.01 -26.11 -11.75
CA LEU A 84 20.04 -26.31 -13.18
C LEU A 84 21.19 -27.26 -13.56
N GLU A 85 22.37 -27.08 -12.97
CA GLU A 85 23.54 -27.94 -13.18
C GLU A 85 23.29 -29.42 -12.78
N GLU A 86 22.56 -29.69 -11.69
CA GLU A 86 22.17 -31.05 -11.29
C GLU A 86 21.26 -31.75 -12.32
N VAL A 87 20.42 -30.98 -13.03
CA VAL A 87 19.54 -31.50 -14.09
C VAL A 87 20.30 -31.79 -15.38
N PHE A 88 21.31 -30.98 -15.71
CA PHE A 88 22.12 -31.17 -16.92
C PHE A 88 23.19 -32.27 -16.78
N ASN A 89 23.62 -32.58 -15.55
CA ASN A 89 24.62 -33.61 -15.27
C ASN A 89 24.05 -35.02 -15.05
N LYS A 90 22.78 -35.26 -15.43
CA LYS A 90 22.11 -36.56 -15.36
C LYS A 90 21.64 -37.03 -16.72
#